data_AF-A0A166HJU2-F1
#
_entry.id   AF-A0A166HJU2-F1
#
_cell.length_a   1.000
_cell.length_b   1.000
_cell.length_c   1.000
_cell.angle_alpha   90.00
_cell.angle_beta   90.00
_cell.angle_gamma   90.00
#
_symmetry.space_group_name_H-M   'P 1'
#
loop_
_entity.id
_entity.type
_entity.pdbx_description
1 polymer ?
#
loop_
_entity_poly.entity_id
_entity_poly.type
_entity_poly.pdbx_seq_one_letter_code
_entity_poly.pdbx_strand_id
1 'polypeptide(L)'
;MISPRRLENGYRDYPDYLAERVGKIRGLVDFGIPSRIIADILPCLDQEHDIVVRNVEPGLRDLLALERDRMSQKIDFLSQNRDAITRYITALDAAAEAPSAPAG
;
A
#
# COMPACT_ATOMS: atom_id res chain seq x y z
N MET A 1 -15.29 -7.77 0.65
CA MET A 1 -15.47 -7.65 -0.82
C MET A 1 -16.80 -6.96 -1.10
N ILE A 2 -16.92 -6.23 -2.21
CA ILE A 2 -18.15 -5.50 -2.57
C ILE A 2 -19.06 -6.39 -3.41
N SER A 3 -20.32 -6.49 -3.00
CA SER A 3 -21.36 -7.23 -3.72
C SER A 3 -22.49 -6.27 -4.14
N PRO A 4 -22.58 -5.88 -5.42
CA PRO A 4 -23.69 -5.05 -5.89
C PRO A 4 -25.00 -5.82 -5.94
N ARG A 5 -26.13 -5.12 -5.81
CA ARG A 5 -27.46 -5.69 -6.03
C ARG A 5 -27.70 -5.90 -7.52
N ARG A 6 -28.57 -6.84 -7.87
CA ARG A 6 -29.07 -6.98 -9.24
C ARG A 6 -30.51 -6.51 -9.30
N LEU A 7 -30.81 -5.70 -10.30
CA LEU A 7 -32.17 -5.30 -10.65
C LEU A 7 -32.84 -6.41 -11.47
N GLU A 8 -34.18 -6.40 -11.53
CA GLU A 8 -34.98 -7.38 -12.27
C GLU A 8 -34.65 -7.38 -13.78
N ASN A 9 -34.17 -6.25 -14.31
CA ASN A 9 -33.69 -6.11 -15.68
C ASN A 9 -32.25 -6.61 -15.91
N GLY A 10 -31.61 -7.20 -14.90
CA GLY A 10 -30.25 -7.76 -14.97
C GLY A 10 -29.12 -6.75 -14.78
N TYR A 11 -29.41 -5.45 -14.66
CA TYR A 11 -28.39 -4.43 -14.39
C TYR A 11 -27.89 -4.49 -12.94
N ARG A 12 -26.65 -4.07 -12.72
CA ARG A 12 -26.08 -3.92 -11.38
C ARG A 12 -26.51 -2.59 -10.79
N ASP A 13 -27.07 -2.65 -9.58
CA ASP A 13 -27.38 -1.51 -8.75
C ASP A 13 -26.28 -1.34 -7.70
N TYR A 14 -25.75 -0.13 -7.61
CA TYR A 14 -24.66 0.26 -6.72
C TYR A 14 -25.18 1.36 -5.78
N PRO A 15 -25.70 0.99 -4.61
CA PRO A 15 -26.16 1.99 -3.65
C PRO A 15 -24.99 2.81 -3.13
N ASP A 16 -25.23 4.03 -2.68
CA ASP A 16 -24.18 4.99 -2.30
C ASP A 16 -23.20 4.46 -1.23
N TYR A 17 -23.67 3.62 -0.30
CA TYR A 17 -22.80 2.96 0.69
C TYR A 17 -21.70 2.09 0.05
N LEU A 18 -21.93 1.54 -1.14
CA LEU A 18 -20.92 0.80 -1.88
C LEU A 18 -19.87 1.74 -2.47
N ALA A 19 -20.24 2.93 -2.93
CA ALA A 19 -19.30 3.93 -3.42
C ALA A 19 -18.38 4.43 -2.29
N GLU A 20 -18.93 4.72 -1.11
CA GLU A 20 -18.16 5.07 0.08
C GLU A 20 -17.19 3.93 0.49
N ARG A 21 -17.65 2.68 0.40
CA ARG A 21 -16.83 1.50 0.69
C ARG A 21 -15.70 1.31 -0.32
N VAL A 22 -15.93 1.58 -1.61
CA VAL A 22 -14.85 1.58 -2.62
C VAL A 22 -13.81 2.63 -2.27
N GLY A 23 -14.22 3.82 -1.84
CA GLY A 23 -13.30 4.88 -1.41
C GLY A 23 -12.39 4.43 -0.26
N LYS A 24 -12.98 3.82 0.78
CA LYS A 24 -12.22 3.25 1.91
C LYS A 24 -11.24 2.15 1.47
N ILE A 25 -11.68 1.23 0.61
CA ILE A 25 -10.82 0.16 0.06
C ILE A 25 -9.66 0.76 -0.72
N ARG A 26 -9.92 1.76 -1.56
CA ARG A 26 -8.89 2.40 -2.38
C ARG A 26 -7.83 3.07 -1.52
N GLY A 27 -8.22 3.78 -0.45
CA GLY A 27 -7.27 4.32 0.52
C GLY A 27 -6.36 3.24 1.12
N LEU A 28 -6.92 2.09 1.53
CA LEU A 28 -6.12 0.98 2.08
C LEU A 28 -5.16 0.37 1.05
N VAL A 29 -5.59 0.26 -0.22
CA VAL A 29 -4.72 -0.17 -1.31
C VAL A 29 -3.60 0.83 -1.55
N ASP A 30 -3.90 2.12 -1.52
CA ASP A 30 -2.92 3.20 -1.69
C ASP A 30 -1.89 3.21 -0.52
N PHE A 31 -2.29 2.78 0.67
CA PHE A 31 -1.39 2.53 1.81
C PHE A 31 -0.56 1.23 1.69
N GLY A 32 -0.69 0.50 0.58
CA GLY A 32 0.08 -0.71 0.31
C GLY A 32 -0.45 -1.96 1.01
N ILE A 33 -1.68 -1.91 1.54
CA ILE A 33 -2.29 -3.06 2.24
C ILE A 33 -2.78 -4.08 1.18
N PRO A 34 -2.39 -5.36 1.28
CA PRO A 34 -2.87 -6.38 0.35
C PRO A 34 -4.39 -6.53 0.39
N SER A 35 -4.99 -6.74 -0.79
CA SER A 35 -6.44 -6.92 -0.94
C SER A 35 -7.03 -8.07 -0.11
N ARG A 36 -6.22 -9.11 0.17
CA ARG A 36 -6.59 -10.19 1.09
C ARG A 36 -6.81 -9.68 2.51
N ILE A 37 -5.87 -8.91 3.05
CA ILE A 37 -5.96 -8.30 4.38
C ILE A 37 -7.11 -7.29 4.42
N ILE A 38 -7.29 -6.52 3.35
CA ILE A 38 -8.44 -5.60 3.24
C ILE A 38 -9.76 -6.38 3.33
N ALA A 39 -9.88 -7.54 2.68
CA ALA A 39 -11.09 -8.36 2.76
C ALA A 39 -11.43 -8.79 4.20
N ASP A 40 -10.41 -9.09 5.00
CA ASP A 40 -10.56 -9.53 6.39
C ASP A 40 -10.86 -8.38 7.36
N ILE A 41 -10.37 -7.16 7.07
CA ILE A 41 -10.61 -5.95 7.88
C ILE A 41 -11.92 -5.26 7.51
N LEU A 42 -12.38 -5.40 6.26
CA LEU A 42 -13.58 -4.73 5.76
C LEU A 42 -14.83 -4.91 6.63
N PRO A 43 -15.14 -6.07 7.23
CA PRO A 43 -16.27 -6.22 8.15
C PRO A 43 -16.16 -5.33 9.41
N CYS A 44 -14.94 -5.02 9.85
CA CYS A 44 -14.69 -4.16 11.02
C CYS A 44 -14.78 -2.65 10.68
N LEU A 45 -14.76 -2.28 9.40
CA LEU A 45 -14.80 -0.88 8.91
C LEU A 45 -16.22 -0.37 8.59
N ASP A 46 -17.24 -1.21 8.83
CA ASP A 46 -18.65 -0.91 8.57
C ASP A 46 -19.30 -0.06 9.69
N GLN A 47 -18.61 0.22 10.79
CA GLN A 47 -19.08 1.15 11.83
C GLN A 47 -18.35 2.49 11.69
N GLU A 48 -19.12 3.58 11.70
CA GLU A 48 -18.68 4.94 11.43
C GLU A 48 -17.42 5.33 12.23
N HIS A 49 -16.38 5.69 11.48
CA HIS A 49 -15.22 6.49 11.90
C HIS A 49 -14.25 5.92 12.94
N ASP A 50 -14.46 4.73 13.49
CA ASP A 50 -13.49 4.09 14.38
C ASP A 50 -13.12 2.69 13.87
N ILE A 51 -11.86 2.28 14.05
CA ILE A 51 -11.47 0.88 13.82
C ILE A 51 -12.06 0.08 14.99
N VAL A 52 -13.34 -0.25 14.89
CA VAL A 52 -14.05 -1.04 15.88
C VAL A 52 -13.74 -2.51 15.61
N VAL A 53 -12.71 -2.99 16.29
CA VAL A 53 -12.26 -4.38 16.24
C VAL A 53 -13.28 -5.26 16.98
N ARG A 54 -14.38 -5.64 16.32
CA ARG A 54 -15.36 -6.60 16.84
C ARG A 54 -15.27 -7.90 16.03
N ASN A 55 -15.20 -9.03 16.73
CA ASN A 55 -15.12 -10.38 16.15
C ASN A 55 -13.92 -10.60 15.22
N VAL A 56 -12.71 -10.22 15.66
CA VAL A 56 -11.50 -10.52 14.90
C VAL A 56 -11.18 -12.02 14.97
N GLU A 57 -10.98 -12.61 13.79
CA GLU A 57 -10.42 -13.94 13.66
C GLU A 57 -9.04 -13.97 14.36
N PRO A 58 -8.77 -14.95 15.24
CA PRO A 58 -7.53 -15.02 16.00
C PRO A 58 -6.25 -14.90 15.15
N GLY A 59 -6.29 -15.30 13.87
CA GLY A 59 -5.15 -15.24 12.95
C GLY A 59 -4.92 -13.89 12.25
N LEU A 60 -5.86 -12.95 12.29
CA LEU A 60 -5.76 -11.70 11.53
C LEU A 60 -4.57 -10.84 11.98
N ARG A 61 -4.31 -10.79 13.29
CA ARG A 61 -3.18 -10.03 13.86
C ARG A 61 -1.85 -10.57 13.34
N ASP A 62 -1.69 -11.89 13.26
CA ASP A 62 -0.45 -12.51 12.82
C ASP A 62 -0.23 -12.36 11.32
N LEU A 63 -1.30 -12.44 10.52
CA LEU A 63 -1.25 -12.11 9.09
C LEU A 63 -0.82 -10.65 8.86
N LEU A 64 -1.37 -9.72 9.64
CA LEU A 64 -1.00 -8.30 9.60
C LEU A 64 0.46 -8.06 10.02
N ALA A 65 0.93 -8.76 11.07
CA ALA A 65 2.31 -8.67 11.51
C ALA A 65 3.28 -9.19 10.44
N LEU A 66 2.98 -10.36 9.85
CA LEU A 66 3.78 -10.94 8.78
C LEU A 66 3.88 -10.01 7.56
N GLU A 67 2.77 -9.41 7.14
CA GLU A 67 2.79 -8.50 6.00
C GLU A 67 3.58 -7.22 6.31
N ARG A 68 3.42 -6.65 7.50
CA ARG A 68 4.21 -5.50 7.95
C ARG A 68 5.71 -5.80 7.95
N ASP A 69 6.10 -6.98 8.42
CA ASP A 69 7.51 -7.39 8.45
C ASP A 69 8.07 -7.56 7.03
N ARG A 70 7.27 -8.14 6.13
CA ARG A 70 7.61 -8.25 4.70
C ARG A 70 7.76 -6.88 4.04
N MET A 71 6.87 -5.93 4.34
CA MET A 71 6.98 -4.55 3.85
C MET A 71 8.26 -3.88 4.36
N SER A 72 8.58 -4.06 5.64
CA SER A 72 9.80 -3.52 6.27
C SER A 72 11.06 -4.03 5.56
N GLN A 73 11.16 -5.34 5.32
CA GLN A 73 12.28 -5.93 4.58
C GLN A 73 12.43 -5.34 3.17
N LYS A 74 11.32 -5.12 2.47
CA LYS A 74 11.33 -4.51 1.14
C LYS A 74 11.78 -3.04 1.18
N ILE A 75 11.34 -2.29 2.19
CA ILE A 75 11.76 -0.89 2.42
C ILE A 75 13.27 -0.84 2.66
N ASP A 76 13.80 -1.73 3.49
CA ASP A 76 15.23 -1.78 3.79
C ASP A 76 16.06 -2.03 2.53
N PHE A 77 15.65 -3.02 1.73
CA PHE A 77 16.31 -3.34 0.46
C PHE A 77 16.25 -2.17 -0.53
N LEU A 78 15.08 -1.56 -0.72
CA LEU A 78 14.92 -0.43 -1.64
C LEU A 78 15.70 0.81 -1.17
N SER A 79 15.77 1.04 0.14
CA SER A 79 16.54 2.15 0.73
C SER A 79 18.04 1.95 0.49
N GLN A 80 18.56 0.74 0.72
CA GLN A 80 19.95 0.40 0.43
C GLN A 80 20.30 0.62 -1.05
N ASN A 81 19.43 0.17 -1.95
CA ASN A 81 19.62 0.35 -3.40
C ASN A 81 19.60 1.83 -3.80
N ARG A 82 18.63 2.59 -3.29
CA ARG A 82 18.57 4.04 -3.52
C ARG A 82 19.87 4.69 -3.05
N ASP A 83 20.33 4.38 -1.85
CA ASP A 83 21.53 4.98 -1.28
C ASP A 83 22.80 4.58 -2.05
N ALA A 84 22.85 3.39 -2.64
CA ALA A 84 23.91 2.98 -3.55
C ALA A 84 23.88 3.77 -4.86
N ILE A 85 22.70 3.91 -5.48
CA ILE A 85 22.51 4.70 -6.71
C ILE A 85 22.90 6.17 -6.46
N THR A 86 22.46 6.76 -5.35
CA THR A 86 22.84 8.13 -4.96
C THR A 86 24.36 8.29 -4.88
N ARG A 87 25.06 7.33 -4.26
CA ARG A 87 26.53 7.36 -4.19
C ARG A 87 27.18 7.33 -5.57
N TYR A 88 26.66 6.54 -6.50
CA TYR A 88 27.14 6.52 -7.88
C TYR A 88 26.91 7.86 -8.57
N ILE A 89 25.73 8.46 -8.41
CA ILE A 89 25.42 9.78 -8.98
C ILE A 89 26.40 10.82 -8.44
N THR A 90 26.61 10.90 -7.12
CA THR A 90 27.55 11.83 -6.51
C THR A 90 28.98 11.66 -7.03
N ALA A 91 29.43 10.42 -7.23
CA ALA A 91 30.75 10.14 -7.79
C ALA A 91 30.88 10.60 -9.25
N LEU A 92 29.82 10.42 -10.06
CA LEU A 92 29.77 10.89 -11.44
C LEU A 92 29.79 12.42 -11.51
N ASP A 93 29.01 13.08 -10.68
CA ASP A 93 28.95 14.55 -10.62
C ASP A 93 30.31 15.14 -10.22
N ALA A 94 30.97 14.56 -9.21
CA ALA A 94 32.31 14.98 -8.78
C ALA A 94 33.38 14.79 -9.88
N ALA A 95 33.28 13.71 -10.66
CA ALA A 95 34.19 13.47 -11.77
C ALA A 95 33.99 14.45 -12.93
N ALA A 96 32.74 14.89 -13.17
CA ALA A 96 32.43 15.89 -14.19
C ALA A 96 32.91 17.29 -13.82
N GLU A 97 32.97 17.62 -12.53
CA GLU A 97 33.37 18.94 -12.02
C GLU A 97 34.88 19.06 -11.77
N ALA A 98 35.62 17.95 -11.82
CA ALA A 98 37.08 17.98 -11.76
C ALA A 98 37.64 18.74 -12.98
N PRO A 99 38.37 19.86 -12.79
CA PRO A 99 38.93 20.61 -13.91
C PRO A 99 39.87 19.71 -14.69
N SER A 100 39.69 19.63 -16.01
CA SER A 100 40.64 18.98 -16.91
C SER A 100 42.00 19.66 -16.70
N ALA A 101 42.93 18.99 -16.02
CA ALA A 101 44.28 19.49 -15.85
C ALA A 101 44.84 19.85 -17.23
N PRO A 102 45.41 21.06 -17.42
CA PRO A 102 46.01 21.41 -18.70
C PRO A 102 47.17 20.45 -18.95
N ALA A 103 47.06 19.71 -20.06
CA ALA A 103 48.16 18.94 -20.59
C ALA A 103 49.16 19.91 -21.23
N GLY A 104 50.32 20.09 -20.59
CA GLY A 104 51.51 20.72 -21.18
C GLY A 104 51.65 22.21 -20.91
#